data_AF-A0A1J7I0N4-F1
#
_entry.id   AF-A0A1J7I0N4-F1
#
_cell.length_a   1.000
_cell.length_b   1.000
_cell.length_c   1.000
_cell.angle_alpha   90.00
_cell.angle_beta   90.00
_cell.angle_gamma   90.00
#
_symmetry.space_group_name_H-M   'P 1'
#
loop_
_entity.id
_entity.type
_entity.pdbx_description
1 polymer ?
#
loop_
_entity_poly.entity_id
_entity_poly.type
_entity_poly.pdbx_seq_one_letter_code
_entity_poly.pdbx_strand_id
1 'polypeptide(L)'
;MFSFSPSSSIIFHFLLLLSISYSAYSKSNAATIYEVLRDYGLPMGLFPKGITEFNANDDGKFWVHLDQACNAKFENELHYDRNVSGSLSYGKIDSLTGLEAQDLFLWFPVMSIRVDVPSSGLIYFDVGAASKQFSLSLFETPPDCVAVTPENDADFVNAYQDMIDDGVGHGQFSVVVVWLVDGLVLNKNYKSLVVK
;
A
#
# COMPACT_ATOMS: atom_id res chain seq x y z
N MET A 1 39.90 -45.35 -19.55
CA MET A 1 40.50 -44.05 -19.90
C MET A 1 39.66 -43.47 -21.03
N PHE A 2 38.76 -42.54 -20.73
CA PHE A 2 37.88 -41.95 -21.75
C PHE A 2 38.65 -40.84 -22.47
N SER A 3 38.96 -41.08 -23.75
CA SER A 3 39.68 -40.13 -24.62
C SER A 3 38.68 -39.12 -25.16
N PHE A 4 38.60 -37.94 -24.53
CA PHE A 4 37.73 -36.86 -25.00
C PHE A 4 38.45 -36.03 -26.07
N SER A 5 37.87 -35.99 -27.26
CA SER A 5 38.35 -35.17 -28.38
C SER A 5 38.43 -33.68 -27.98
N PRO A 6 39.50 -32.94 -28.36
CA PRO A 6 39.70 -31.54 -27.97
C PRO A 6 38.55 -30.61 -28.38
N SER A 7 37.73 -31.00 -29.37
CA SER A 7 36.53 -30.29 -29.80
C SER A 7 35.39 -30.31 -28.77
N SER A 8 35.29 -31.34 -27.93
CA SER A 8 34.20 -31.49 -26.95
C SER A 8 34.41 -30.63 -25.68
N SER A 9 35.66 -30.43 -25.27
CA SER A 9 36.02 -29.59 -24.12
C SER A 9 35.71 -28.11 -24.33
N ILE A 10 35.76 -27.63 -25.57
CA ILE A 10 35.48 -26.23 -25.93
C ILE A 10 33.99 -25.93 -25.80
N ILE A 11 33.14 -26.86 -26.24
CA ILE A 11 31.68 -26.73 -26.17
C ILE A 11 31.21 -26.72 -24.70
N PHE A 12 31.80 -27.57 -23.86
CA PHE A 12 31.49 -27.59 -22.42
C PHE A 12 31.88 -26.29 -21.71
N HIS A 13 33.03 -25.69 -22.07
CA HIS A 13 33.42 -24.38 -21.56
C HIS A 13 32.49 -23.26 -22.04
N PHE A 14 32.04 -23.30 -23.29
CA PHE A 14 31.10 -22.32 -23.83
C PHE A 14 29.73 -22.39 -23.14
N LEU A 15 29.25 -23.59 -22.83
CA LEU A 15 28.02 -23.81 -22.06
C LEU A 15 28.16 -23.43 -20.57
N LEU A 16 29.35 -23.64 -19.99
CA LEU A 16 29.67 -23.17 -18.63
C LEU A 16 29.73 -21.63 -18.56
N LEU A 17 30.30 -20.97 -19.58
CA LEU A 17 30.33 -19.50 -19.69
C LEU A 17 28.93 -18.91 -19.91
N LEU A 18 28.06 -19.60 -20.67
CA LEU A 18 26.67 -19.19 -20.86
C LEU A 18 25.84 -19.31 -19.58
N SER A 19 26.12 -20.29 -18.72
CA SER A 19 25.43 -20.46 -17.44
C SER A 19 25.91 -19.49 -16.35
N ILE A 20 27.20 -19.11 -16.34
CA ILE A 20 27.70 -18.03 -15.46
C ILE A 20 27.06 -16.68 -15.83
N SER A 21 26.79 -16.46 -17.12
CA SER A 21 26.14 -15.24 -17.60
C SER A 21 24.66 -15.13 -17.20
N TYR A 22 23.99 -16.25 -16.92
CA TYR A 22 22.58 -16.27 -16.50
C TYR A 22 22.38 -16.00 -15.01
N SER A 23 23.37 -16.28 -14.16
CA SER A 23 23.22 -16.22 -12.69
C SER A 23 23.62 -14.87 -12.07
N ALA A 24 23.98 -13.87 -12.87
CA ALA A 24 24.42 -12.57 -12.37
C ALA A 24 23.88 -11.38 -13.18
N TYR A 25 22.64 -11.46 -13.66
CA TYR A 25 21.88 -10.24 -13.95
C TYR A 25 21.22 -9.75 -12.65
N SER A 26 22.04 -9.32 -11.69
CA SER A 26 21.53 -8.43 -10.66
C SER A 26 21.16 -7.14 -11.37
N LYS A 27 19.86 -6.88 -11.52
CA LYS A 27 19.28 -5.61 -12.01
C LYS A 27 19.64 -4.51 -11.02
N SER A 28 20.92 -4.12 -10.97
CA SER A 28 21.46 -2.96 -10.27
C SER A 28 21.33 -1.74 -11.17
N ASN A 29 20.12 -1.49 -11.67
CA ASN A 29 19.70 -0.13 -11.91
C ASN A 29 18.98 0.26 -10.63
N ALA A 30 19.26 1.42 -10.06
CA ALA A 30 18.60 1.90 -8.84
C ALA A 30 17.10 2.10 -9.10
N ALA A 31 16.35 1.01 -9.13
CA ALA A 31 14.94 0.98 -9.43
C ALA A 31 14.24 1.51 -8.19
N THR A 32 13.73 2.73 -8.22
CA THR A 32 12.95 3.25 -7.09
C THR A 32 11.73 2.37 -6.86
N ILE A 33 11.16 2.36 -5.66
CA ILE A 33 9.89 1.66 -5.39
C ILE A 33 8.78 2.06 -6.38
N TYR A 34 8.77 3.30 -6.86
CA TYR A 34 7.83 3.78 -7.88
C TYR A 34 8.00 3.03 -9.22
N GLU A 35 9.23 2.75 -9.62
CA GLU A 35 9.51 1.94 -10.80
C GLU A 35 9.11 0.49 -10.61
N VAL A 36 9.36 -0.07 -9.41
CA VAL A 36 8.90 -1.41 -9.06
C VAL A 36 7.38 -1.49 -9.15
N LEU A 37 6.63 -0.56 -8.57
CA LEU A 37 5.16 -0.54 -8.69
C LEU A 37 4.71 -0.52 -10.16
N ARG A 38 5.33 0.32 -10.98
CA ARG A 38 5.02 0.42 -12.41
C ARG A 38 5.28 -0.89 -13.15
N ASP A 39 6.41 -1.56 -12.88
CA ASP A 39 6.75 -2.85 -13.48
C ASP A 39 5.71 -3.94 -13.12
N TYR A 40 5.08 -3.83 -11.94
CA TYR A 40 3.98 -4.69 -11.50
C TYR A 40 2.58 -4.17 -11.91
N GLY A 41 2.48 -3.16 -12.77
CA GLY A 41 1.19 -2.65 -13.27
C GLY A 41 0.37 -1.88 -12.22
N LEU A 42 1.04 -1.35 -11.19
CA LEU A 42 0.44 -0.54 -10.13
C LEU A 42 0.81 0.94 -10.31
N PRO A 43 -0.07 1.87 -9.90
CA PRO A 43 0.20 3.30 -10.00
C PRO A 43 1.27 3.73 -8.99
N MET A 44 2.16 4.63 -9.43
CA MET A 44 3.33 5.03 -8.64
C MET A 44 2.98 5.82 -7.38
N GLY A 45 1.87 6.55 -7.39
CA GLY A 45 1.39 7.36 -6.27
C GLY A 45 0.65 6.57 -5.18
N LEU A 46 0.74 5.24 -5.16
CA LEU A 46 0.32 4.43 -4.01
C LEU A 46 1.14 4.71 -2.76
N PHE A 47 2.39 5.12 -2.94
CA PHE A 47 3.26 5.54 -1.84
C PHE A 47 3.56 7.04 -1.91
N PRO A 48 3.67 7.70 -0.75
CA PRO A 48 4.04 9.10 -0.69
C PRO A 48 5.49 9.31 -1.11
N LYS A 49 5.85 10.58 -1.32
CA LYS A 49 7.25 11.01 -1.38
C LYS A 49 7.93 10.81 -0.02
N GLY A 50 9.26 10.75 -0.02
CA GLY A 50 10.05 10.70 1.21
C GLY A 50 10.42 9.30 1.69
N ILE A 51 10.27 8.28 0.84
CA ILE A 51 10.81 6.94 1.14
C ILE A 51 12.34 7.02 1.21
N THR A 52 12.88 6.72 2.37
CA THR A 52 14.31 6.82 2.68
C THR A 52 15.05 5.55 2.28
N GLU A 53 14.42 4.40 2.50
CA GLU A 53 14.98 3.09 2.18
C GLU A 53 13.88 2.16 1.66
N PHE A 54 14.24 1.20 0.80
CA PHE A 54 13.31 0.17 0.35
C PHE A 54 14.08 -1.07 -0.11
N ASN A 55 13.36 -2.19 -0.18
CA ASN A 55 13.82 -3.41 -0.79
C ASN A 55 12.64 -4.10 -1.49
N ALA A 56 12.90 -4.67 -2.66
CA ALA A 56 11.98 -5.51 -3.39
C ALA A 56 12.73 -6.76 -3.86
N ASN A 57 12.25 -7.92 -3.44
CA ASN A 57 12.82 -9.21 -3.79
C ASN A 57 12.18 -9.77 -5.06
N ASP A 58 12.88 -10.68 -5.73
CA ASP A 58 12.37 -11.37 -6.93
C ASP A 58 11.15 -12.26 -6.62
N ASP A 59 10.95 -12.65 -5.36
CA ASP A 59 9.77 -13.40 -4.90
C ASP A 59 8.52 -12.51 -4.74
N GLY A 60 8.64 -11.21 -5.04
CA GLY A 60 7.57 -10.21 -4.95
C GLY A 60 7.43 -9.57 -3.57
N LYS A 61 8.14 -10.04 -2.54
CA LYS A 61 8.08 -9.38 -1.23
C LYS A 61 8.80 -8.04 -1.27
N PHE A 62 8.24 -7.04 -0.61
CA PHE A 62 8.86 -5.73 -0.50
C PHE A 62 8.64 -5.12 0.89
N TRP A 63 9.50 -4.16 1.20
CA TRP A 63 9.29 -3.22 2.30
C TRP A 63 9.83 -1.85 1.92
N VAL A 64 9.24 -0.82 2.51
CA VAL A 64 9.67 0.58 2.41
C VAL A 64 9.79 1.17 3.81
N HIS A 65 10.73 2.09 3.97
CA HIS A 65 10.94 2.85 5.18
C HIS A 65 10.71 4.34 4.92
N LEU A 66 9.93 4.95 5.80
CA LEU A 66 9.75 6.39 5.90
C LEU A 66 10.50 6.88 7.14
N ASP A 67 10.99 8.11 7.09
CA ASP A 67 11.62 8.77 8.24
C ASP A 67 10.70 8.77 9.47
N GLN A 68 9.41 9.06 9.25
CA GLN A 68 8.36 9.13 10.27
C GLN A 68 7.00 8.65 9.72
N ALA A 69 6.08 8.31 10.64
CA ALA A 69 4.70 8.01 10.27
C ALA A 69 3.99 9.29 9.83
N CYS A 70 3.16 9.20 8.80
CA CYS A 70 2.62 10.38 8.13
C CYS A 70 1.27 10.10 7.48
N ASN A 71 0.49 11.17 7.28
CA ASN A 71 -0.80 11.12 6.60
C ASN A 71 -0.70 11.76 5.22
N ALA A 72 -1.24 11.09 4.20
CA ALA A 72 -1.41 11.63 2.87
C ALA A 72 -2.89 11.90 2.60
N LYS A 73 -3.19 13.09 2.05
CA LYS A 73 -4.55 13.48 1.70
C LYS A 73 -4.88 13.10 0.26
N PHE A 74 -5.90 12.27 0.07
CA PHE A 74 -6.54 11.99 -1.21
C PHE A 74 -8.02 12.45 -1.12
N GLU A 75 -8.97 11.70 -1.72
CA GLU A 75 -10.39 11.85 -1.40
C GLU A 75 -10.65 11.58 0.09
N ASN A 76 -9.98 10.57 0.64
CA ASN A 76 -9.90 10.23 2.05
C ASN A 76 -8.44 10.33 2.53
N GLU A 77 -8.20 10.26 3.83
CA GLU A 77 -6.84 10.20 4.37
C GLU A 77 -6.30 8.77 4.38
N LEU A 78 -5.03 8.63 4.00
CA LEU A 78 -4.26 7.40 4.17
C LEU A 78 -3.15 7.65 5.18
N HIS A 79 -3.06 6.79 6.19
CA HIS A 79 -2.00 6.81 7.19
C HIS A 79 -0.94 5.78 6.82
N TYR A 80 0.31 6.22 6.74
CA TYR A 80 1.46 5.39 6.47
C TYR A 80 2.31 5.29 7.74
N ASP A 81 2.55 4.06 8.18
CA ASP A 81 3.54 3.78 9.20
C ASP A 81 4.96 4.01 8.69
N ARG A 82 5.91 4.12 9.61
CA ARG A 82 7.34 4.19 9.29
C ARG A 82 7.83 3.02 8.45
N ASN A 83 7.26 1.85 8.65
CA ASN A 83 7.60 0.64 7.91
C ASN A 83 6.34 0.11 7.24
N VAL A 84 6.35 0.06 5.92
CA VAL A 84 5.25 -0.51 5.14
C VAL A 84 5.79 -1.70 4.37
N SER A 85 5.10 -2.83 4.42
CA SER A 85 5.57 -4.07 3.79
C SER A 85 4.43 -4.88 3.20
N GLY A 86 4.73 -5.70 2.20
CA GLY A 86 3.73 -6.55 1.56
C GLY A 86 4.33 -7.44 0.47
N SER A 87 3.46 -7.99 -0.38
CA SER A 87 3.82 -8.83 -1.51
C SER A 87 3.20 -8.32 -2.80
N LEU A 88 4.03 -8.09 -3.80
CA LEU A 88 3.66 -7.63 -5.12
C LEU A 88 3.33 -8.80 -6.06
N SER A 89 2.28 -8.62 -6.84
CA SER A 89 1.89 -9.42 -7.98
C SER A 89 1.32 -8.48 -9.05
N TYR A 90 1.20 -8.93 -10.30
CA TYR A 90 0.77 -8.03 -11.36
C TYR A 90 -0.63 -7.45 -11.07
N GLY A 91 -0.72 -6.13 -10.97
CA GLY A 91 -1.92 -5.37 -10.64
C GLY A 91 -2.38 -5.47 -9.19
N LYS A 92 -1.60 -6.07 -8.28
CA LYS A 92 -2.02 -6.29 -6.88
C LYS A 92 -0.88 -6.29 -5.87
N ILE A 93 -1.13 -5.64 -4.73
CA ILE A 93 -0.38 -5.78 -3.48
C ILE A 93 -1.21 -6.62 -2.51
N ASP A 94 -0.61 -7.64 -1.91
CA ASP A 94 -1.24 -8.49 -0.89
C ASP A 94 -0.42 -8.52 0.40
N SER A 95 -1.03 -8.99 1.49
CA SER A 95 -0.41 -9.05 2.82
C SER A 95 0.22 -7.72 3.25
N LEU A 96 -0.45 -6.61 2.90
CA LEU A 96 0.02 -5.26 3.17
C LEU A 96 -0.10 -4.95 4.67
N THR A 97 0.94 -4.36 5.23
CA THR A 97 1.00 -3.90 6.62
C THR A 97 1.62 -2.51 6.67
N GLY A 98 1.21 -1.69 7.64
CA GLY A 98 1.69 -0.32 7.78
C GLY A 98 0.95 0.72 6.93
N LEU A 99 -0.24 0.38 6.42
CA LEU A 99 -1.11 1.29 5.70
C LEU A 99 -2.53 1.22 6.28
N GLU A 100 -3.10 2.36 6.62
CA GLU A 100 -4.49 2.46 7.07
C GLU A 100 -5.25 3.51 6.24
N ALA A 101 -6.53 3.26 6.00
CA ALA A 101 -7.41 4.17 5.29
C ALA A 101 -8.48 4.71 6.23
N GLN A 102 -8.69 6.02 6.19
CA GLN A 102 -9.71 6.69 6.99
C GLN A 102 -11.08 6.60 6.31
N ASP A 103 -12.08 6.17 7.06
CA ASP A 103 -13.48 6.22 6.65
C ASP A 103 -14.36 6.64 7.81
N LEU A 104 -15.19 7.68 7.61
CA LEU A 104 -16.06 8.24 8.64
C LEU A 104 -15.34 8.30 10.00
N PHE A 105 -14.25 9.08 10.09
CA PHE A 105 -13.42 9.30 11.29
C PHE A 105 -12.71 8.07 11.90
N LEU A 106 -12.88 6.86 11.37
CA LEU A 106 -12.19 5.64 11.83
C LEU A 106 -11.06 5.23 10.86
N TRP A 107 -9.98 4.68 11.41
CA TRP A 107 -8.87 4.14 10.65
C TRP A 107 -9.03 2.63 10.49
N PHE A 108 -8.91 2.16 9.25
CA PHE A 108 -9.02 0.74 8.91
C PHE A 108 -7.74 0.25 8.24
N PRO A 109 -7.16 -0.88 8.70
CA PRO A 109 -5.95 -1.43 8.10
C PRO A 109 -6.23 -1.89 6.67
N VAL A 110 -5.34 -1.52 5.74
CA VAL A 110 -5.40 -1.95 4.35
C VAL A 110 -4.59 -3.23 4.19
N MET A 111 -5.28 -4.33 3.91
CA MET A 111 -4.66 -5.66 3.78
C MET A 111 -4.19 -5.96 2.35
N SER A 112 -4.91 -5.45 1.34
CA SER A 112 -4.54 -5.62 -0.06
C SER A 112 -4.99 -4.46 -0.93
N ILE A 113 -4.28 -4.20 -2.03
CA ILE A 113 -4.63 -3.18 -3.02
C ILE A 113 -4.62 -3.85 -4.39
N ARG A 114 -5.64 -3.63 -5.21
CA ARG A 114 -5.71 -4.21 -6.56
C ARG A 114 -6.27 -3.25 -7.60
N VAL A 115 -5.81 -3.43 -8.82
CA VAL A 115 -6.27 -2.74 -10.03
C VAL A 115 -6.86 -3.78 -10.98
N ASP A 116 -7.99 -3.46 -11.61
CA ASP A 116 -8.58 -4.36 -12.61
C ASP A 116 -7.67 -4.46 -13.85
N VAL A 117 -7.62 -5.64 -14.47
CA VAL A 117 -6.88 -5.88 -15.74
C VAL A 117 -7.85 -6.53 -16.73
N PRO A 118 -8.23 -5.88 -17.84
CA PRO A 118 -7.83 -4.53 -18.26
C PRO A 118 -8.36 -3.43 -17.32
N SER A 119 -7.63 -2.31 -17.25
CA SER A 119 -7.95 -1.22 -16.32
C SER A 119 -9.35 -0.67 -16.54
N SER A 120 -10.16 -0.70 -15.47
CA SER A 120 -11.48 -0.08 -15.39
C SER A 120 -11.43 1.41 -15.01
N GLY A 121 -10.23 1.96 -14.78
CA GLY A 121 -10.07 3.31 -14.20
C GLY A 121 -10.19 3.34 -12.67
N LEU A 122 -10.28 2.18 -12.02
CA LEU A 122 -10.55 2.05 -10.59
C LEU A 122 -9.49 1.22 -9.86
N ILE A 123 -9.32 1.55 -8.59
CA ILE A 123 -8.44 0.83 -7.66
C ILE A 123 -9.20 0.48 -6.39
N TYR A 124 -8.94 -0.70 -5.87
CA TYR A 124 -9.65 -1.25 -4.72
C TYR A 124 -8.71 -1.53 -3.57
N PHE A 125 -9.07 -1.03 -2.40
CA PHE A 125 -8.34 -1.20 -1.15
C PHE A 125 -9.16 -2.13 -0.27
N ASP A 126 -8.64 -3.30 0.03
CA ASP A 126 -9.26 -4.26 0.91
C ASP A 126 -8.93 -3.93 2.36
N VAL A 127 -9.97 -3.67 3.16
CA VAL A 127 -9.88 -3.36 4.59
C VAL A 127 -10.48 -4.50 5.44
N GLY A 128 -10.41 -5.73 4.94
CA GLY A 128 -10.86 -6.95 5.59
C GLY A 128 -12.32 -7.28 5.27
N ALA A 129 -13.27 -6.70 6.01
CA ALA A 129 -14.70 -7.00 5.83
C ALA A 129 -15.33 -6.29 4.62
N ALA A 130 -14.66 -5.25 4.11
CA ALA A 130 -15.12 -4.43 2.99
C ALA A 130 -13.95 -4.06 2.06
N SER A 131 -14.29 -3.62 0.85
CA SER A 131 -13.32 -2.98 -0.05
C SER A 131 -13.74 -1.55 -0.34
N LYS A 132 -12.79 -0.62 -0.21
CA LYS A 132 -12.93 0.76 -0.68
C LYS A 132 -12.55 0.84 -2.15
N GLN A 133 -13.23 1.72 -2.87
CA GLN A 133 -13.04 1.93 -4.30
C GLN A 133 -12.72 3.40 -4.51
N PHE A 134 -11.62 3.65 -5.22
CA PHE A 134 -11.12 4.96 -5.58
C PHE A 134 -10.88 5.04 -7.10
N SER A 135 -10.76 6.26 -7.62
CA SER A 135 -10.29 6.47 -8.99
C SER A 135 -8.78 6.22 -9.07
N LEU A 136 -8.33 5.51 -10.11
CA LEU A 136 -6.90 5.32 -10.37
C LEU A 136 -6.13 6.63 -10.53
N SER A 137 -6.79 7.65 -11.10
CA SER A 137 -6.19 8.95 -11.38
C SER A 137 -5.65 9.66 -10.13
N LEU A 138 -6.22 9.37 -8.96
CA LEU A 138 -5.78 9.93 -7.68
C LEU A 138 -4.37 9.47 -7.29
N PHE A 139 -3.93 8.32 -7.81
CA PHE A 139 -2.67 7.68 -7.44
C PHE A 139 -1.62 7.78 -8.55
N GLU A 140 -1.79 8.62 -9.57
CA GLU A 140 -0.81 8.74 -10.65
C GLU A 140 0.50 9.39 -10.19
N THR A 141 0.41 10.34 -9.27
CA THR A 141 1.55 11.08 -8.74
C THR A 141 1.73 10.80 -7.25
N PRO A 142 2.97 10.53 -6.77
CA PRO A 142 3.24 10.42 -5.35
C PRO A 142 2.79 11.66 -4.58
N PRO A 143 1.91 11.52 -3.56
CA PRO A 143 1.48 12.65 -2.75
C PRO A 143 2.59 13.10 -1.80
N ASP A 144 2.47 14.33 -1.30
CA ASP A 144 3.24 14.77 -0.14
C ASP A 144 2.65 14.15 1.14
N CYS A 145 3.53 13.76 2.06
CA CYS A 145 3.12 13.19 3.35
C CYS A 145 3.33 14.20 4.47
N VAL A 146 2.30 14.42 5.27
CA VAL A 146 2.39 15.30 6.44
C VAL A 146 2.67 14.44 7.67
N ALA A 147 3.79 14.69 8.32
CA ALA A 147 4.17 14.02 9.55
C ALA A 147 3.05 14.06 10.59
N VAL A 148 2.80 12.92 11.25
CA VAL A 148 1.92 12.90 12.42
C VAL A 148 2.71 13.48 13.60
N THR A 149 2.61 14.78 13.82
CA THR A 149 3.16 15.43 15.00
C THR A 149 2.19 15.27 16.18
N PRO A 150 2.69 15.13 17.42
CA PRO A 150 1.83 15.16 18.62
C PRO A 150 1.09 16.49 18.81
N GLU A 151 1.40 17.53 18.03
CA GLU A 151 0.67 18.79 18.01
C GLU A 151 -0.72 18.66 17.36
N ASN A 152 -0.87 17.78 16.35
CA ASN A 152 -2.19 17.49 15.76
C ASN A 152 -3.10 16.71 16.72
N ASP A 153 -2.51 15.98 17.67
CA ASP A 153 -3.22 15.27 18.74
C ASP A 153 -3.66 16.26 19.83
N ALA A 154 -2.84 17.28 20.13
CA ALA A 154 -3.20 18.37 21.04
C ALA A 154 -4.32 19.24 20.46
N ASP A 155 -4.33 19.52 19.16
CA ASP A 155 -5.45 20.21 18.51
C ASP A 155 -6.72 19.36 18.50
N PHE A 156 -6.62 18.04 18.34
CA PHE A 156 -7.75 17.12 18.53
C PHE A 156 -8.24 17.13 19.98
N VAL A 157 -7.36 17.00 20.97
CA VAL A 157 -7.73 17.03 22.40
C VAL A 157 -8.33 18.38 22.79
N ASN A 158 -7.79 19.49 22.30
CA ASN A 158 -8.32 20.82 22.55
C ASN A 158 -9.67 21.03 21.87
N ALA A 159 -9.85 20.57 20.62
CA ALA A 159 -11.14 20.62 19.94
C ALA A 159 -12.19 19.70 20.59
N TYR A 160 -11.79 18.53 21.08
CA TYR A 160 -12.67 17.66 21.88
C TYR A 160 -13.03 18.31 23.22
N GLN A 161 -12.09 18.99 23.87
CA GLN A 161 -12.33 19.67 25.13
C GLN A 161 -13.26 20.89 24.94
N ASP A 162 -13.09 21.63 23.85
CA ASP A 162 -13.98 22.73 23.42
C ASP A 162 -15.41 22.21 23.12
N MET A 163 -15.51 21.05 22.44
CA MET A 163 -16.80 20.37 22.22
C MET A 163 -17.46 19.83 23.50
N ILE A 164 -16.68 19.46 24.54
CA ILE A 164 -17.21 19.03 25.84
C ILE A 164 -17.74 20.22 26.65
N ASP A 165 -17.10 21.38 26.54
CA ASP A 165 -17.50 22.59 27.27
C ASP A 165 -18.73 23.30 26.65
N ASP A 166 -19.05 23.04 25.38
CA ASP A 166 -20.24 23.61 24.69
C ASP A 166 -21.54 22.79 24.82
N GLY A 167 -21.52 21.64 25.51
CA GLY A 167 -22.75 20.97 25.97
C GLY A 167 -23.74 20.53 24.87
N VAL A 168 -23.27 20.10 23.69
CA VAL A 168 -24.13 19.52 22.65
C VAL A 168 -24.10 17.98 22.71
N GLY A 169 -25.04 17.42 23.47
CA GLY A 169 -25.72 16.14 23.19
C GLY A 169 -24.88 14.91 22.87
N HIS A 170 -24.52 14.15 23.91
CA HIS A 170 -24.25 12.71 23.83
C HIS A 170 -25.45 11.98 23.21
N GLY A 171 -25.40 11.68 21.91
CA GLY A 171 -26.47 10.87 21.30
C GLY A 171 -26.21 10.36 19.88
N GLN A 172 -25.44 11.09 19.06
CA GLN A 172 -25.36 10.76 17.63
C GLN A 172 -24.02 10.15 17.18
N PHE A 173 -22.93 10.41 17.90
CA PHE A 173 -21.59 9.91 17.52
C PHE A 173 -21.39 8.43 17.85
N SER A 174 -21.86 7.97 19.02
CA SER A 174 -21.69 6.57 19.46
C SER A 174 -22.39 5.58 18.52
N VAL A 175 -23.51 6.01 17.95
CA VAL A 175 -24.35 5.18 17.10
C VAL A 175 -23.58 4.75 15.84
N VAL A 176 -22.91 5.67 15.13
CA VAL A 176 -22.13 5.37 13.91
C VAL A 176 -20.97 4.39 14.17
N VAL A 177 -20.28 4.55 15.30
CA VAL A 177 -19.16 3.65 15.69
C VAL A 177 -19.68 2.25 15.96
N VAL A 178 -20.75 2.12 16.76
CA VAL A 178 -21.35 0.84 17.12
C VAL A 178 -21.80 0.05 15.89
N TRP A 179 -22.42 0.70 14.89
CA TRP A 179 -22.81 0.01 13.65
C TRP A 179 -21.63 -0.56 12.85
N LEU A 180 -20.46 0.09 12.86
CA LEU A 180 -19.27 -0.36 12.12
C LEU A 180 -18.58 -1.57 12.80
N VAL A 181 -18.54 -1.63 14.13
CA VAL A 181 -17.98 -2.78 14.87
C VAL A 181 -18.90 -4.01 14.86
N ASP A 182 -20.22 -3.82 14.75
CA ASP A 182 -21.20 -4.91 14.68
C ASP A 182 -21.29 -5.56 13.29
N GLY A 183 -20.40 -5.22 12.35
CA GLY A 183 -20.34 -5.82 11.01
C GLY A 183 -21.35 -5.25 10.00
N LEU A 184 -21.96 -4.10 10.28
CA LEU A 184 -22.91 -3.43 9.40
C LEU A 184 -22.28 -2.21 8.74
N VAL A 185 -21.88 -2.34 7.47
CA VAL A 185 -21.34 -1.21 6.68
C VAL A 185 -22.47 -0.46 5.98
N LEU A 186 -22.53 0.86 6.18
CA LEU A 186 -23.46 1.72 5.46
C LEU A 186 -23.06 1.86 3.98
N ASN A 187 -24.02 1.71 3.07
CA ASN A 187 -23.82 2.01 1.65
C ASN A 187 -23.51 3.51 1.44
N LYS A 188 -22.67 3.86 0.44
CA LYS A 188 -22.29 5.23 0.03
C LYS A 188 -23.44 6.25 -0.13
N ASN A 189 -24.70 5.81 -0.15
CA ASN A 189 -25.88 6.68 -0.21
C ASN A 189 -26.66 6.79 1.12
N TYR A 190 -26.15 6.26 2.24
CA TYR A 190 -26.84 6.22 3.55
C TYR A 190 -28.23 5.55 3.50
N LYS A 191 -28.56 4.86 2.41
CA LYS A 191 -29.91 4.36 2.10
C LYS A 191 -30.15 2.89 2.46
N SER A 192 -29.11 2.12 2.78
CA SER A 192 -29.29 0.73 3.21
C SER A 192 -28.09 0.22 4.00
N LEU A 193 -28.40 -0.56 5.04
CA LEU A 193 -27.49 -1.45 5.75
C LEU A 193 -27.18 -2.64 4.83
N VAL A 194 -25.90 -2.97 4.66
CA VAL A 194 -25.51 -4.24 4.06
C VAL A 194 -25.15 -5.18 5.21
N VAL A 195 -26.02 -6.15 5.46
CA VAL A 195 -25.74 -7.30 6.34
C VAL A 195 -25.02 -8.34 5.50
N LYS A 196 -23.96 -8.96 6.01
CA LYS A 196 -23.48 -10.23 5.48
C LYS A 196 -23.62 -11.32 6.52
#